data_AF-A0A8T3TIM0-F1
#
_entry.id   AF-A0A8T3TIM0-F1
#
_cell.length_a   1.000
_cell.length_b   1.000
_cell.length_c   1.000
_cell.angle_alpha   90.00
_cell.angle_beta   90.00
_cell.angle_gamma   90.00
#
_symmetry.space_group_name_H-M   'P 1'
#
loop_
_entity.id
_entity.type
_entity.pdbx_description
1 polymer ?
#
loop_
_entity_poly.entity_id
_entity_poly.type
_entity_poly.pdbx_seq_one_letter_code
_entity_poly.pdbx_strand_id
1 'polypeptide(L)'
;MGRPRTLVMLLGAAAAFAAGMAAVRHRGAAMGHRVPGGILIGNGAAYDALRRRLLTSLHGSIAADAAAVAWDGARVLEVGCGSGHLSIRLARLHGLEVIGLDLDPAMIERARANADRAVDSHGRSPSFIAGDVASLPFPNGSFDLVVSTLSMHHWSDVPAALAEIGRVLRTDGRTLIWDLRPGLPRHGHLPGPVV
;
A
#
# COMPACT_ATOMS: atom_id res chain seq x y z
N MET A 1 -5.34 -5.43 30.17
CA MET A 1 -4.84 -6.15 28.96
C MET A 1 -5.33 -5.40 27.73
N GLY A 2 -4.43 -4.79 26.96
CA GLY A 2 -4.80 -4.09 25.72
C GLY A 2 -5.25 -5.09 24.64
N ARG A 3 -6.21 -4.70 23.80
CA ARG A 3 -6.68 -5.52 22.67
C ARG A 3 -5.53 -5.78 21.69
N PRO A 4 -5.47 -6.97 21.06
CA PRO A 4 -4.40 -7.29 20.13
C PRO A 4 -4.60 -6.61 18.76
N ARG A 5 -3.48 -6.25 18.11
CA ARG A 5 -3.46 -5.69 16.74
C ARG A 5 -3.98 -6.72 15.73
N THR A 6 -4.91 -6.31 14.88
CA THR A 6 -5.60 -7.23 13.97
C THR A 6 -5.05 -7.12 12.54
N LEU A 7 -4.59 -8.25 11.98
CA LEU A 7 -4.27 -8.39 10.56
C LEU A 7 -5.49 -8.92 9.81
N VAL A 8 -5.99 -8.13 8.86
CA VAL A 8 -7.04 -8.56 7.93
C VAL A 8 -6.42 -8.62 6.54
N MET A 9 -6.30 -9.82 5.98
CA MET A 9 -5.76 -10.03 4.63
C MET A 9 -6.90 -10.38 3.68
N LEU A 10 -7.30 -9.40 2.87
CA LEU A 10 -8.38 -9.56 1.90
C LEU A 10 -7.78 -10.00 0.57
N LEU A 11 -7.70 -11.32 0.37
CA LEU A 11 -7.32 -11.94 -0.89
C LEU A 11 -8.48 -11.81 -1.88
N GLY A 12 -8.51 -10.70 -2.63
CA GLY A 12 -9.67 -10.33 -3.46
C GLY A 12 -9.42 -9.96 -4.92
N ALA A 13 -8.19 -9.98 -5.45
CA ALA A 13 -7.91 -9.47 -6.81
C ALA A 13 -7.17 -10.44 -7.75
N ALA A 14 -7.12 -11.74 -7.43
CA ALA A 14 -6.25 -12.69 -8.12
C ALA A 14 -6.58 -12.86 -9.61
N ALA A 15 -7.87 -12.92 -10.00
CA ALA A 15 -8.23 -13.27 -11.37
C ALA A 15 -7.99 -12.12 -12.37
N ALA A 16 -8.40 -10.89 -12.05
CA ALA A 16 -8.31 -9.75 -12.97
C ALA A 16 -6.88 -9.23 -13.15
N PHE A 17 -6.07 -9.23 -12.08
CA PHE A 17 -4.69 -8.75 -12.15
C PHE A 17 -3.73 -9.79 -12.77
N ALA A 18 -3.92 -11.10 -12.51
CA ALA A 18 -3.12 -12.14 -13.15
C ALA A 18 -3.29 -12.14 -14.69
N ALA A 19 -4.53 -11.96 -15.18
CA ALA A 19 -4.82 -11.80 -16.60
C ALA A 19 -4.17 -10.53 -17.19
N GLY A 20 -4.18 -9.43 -16.44
CA GLY A 20 -3.52 -8.18 -16.81
C GLY A 20 -2.00 -8.29 -16.90
N MET A 21 -1.35 -8.93 -15.92
CA MET A 21 0.11 -9.13 -15.93
C MET A 21 0.58 -10.09 -17.03
N ALA A 22 -0.20 -11.11 -17.36
CA ALA A 22 0.10 -12.00 -18.48
C ALA A 22 0.17 -11.22 -19.81
N ALA A 23 -0.74 -10.28 -20.02
CA ALA A 23 -0.74 -9.40 -21.21
C ALA A 23 0.47 -8.44 -21.25
N VAL A 24 0.99 -8.03 -20.09
CA VAL A 24 2.18 -7.16 -19.99
C VAL A 24 3.48 -7.92 -20.22
N ARG A 25 3.58 -9.16 -19.71
CA ARG A 25 4.73 -10.04 -19.95
C ARG A 25 4.94 -10.31 -21.45
N HIS A 26 3.86 -10.40 -22.23
CA HIS A 26 3.93 -10.54 -23.69
C HIS A 26 4.40 -9.29 -24.45
N ARG A 27 4.47 -8.11 -23.81
CA ARG A 27 4.80 -6.83 -24.47
C ARG A 27 6.12 -6.19 -24.02
N GLY A 28 7.00 -6.93 -23.33
CA GLY A 28 8.38 -6.51 -23.03
C GLY A 28 8.57 -5.25 -22.17
N ALA A 29 7.49 -4.61 -21.70
CA ALA A 29 7.51 -3.25 -21.16
C ALA A 29 7.50 -3.14 -19.62
N ALA A 30 7.63 -4.25 -18.88
CA ALA A 30 7.65 -4.23 -17.41
C ALA A 30 8.71 -5.17 -16.83
N MET A 31 9.91 -5.18 -17.40
CA MET A 31 11.01 -5.90 -16.77
C MET A 31 11.51 -5.05 -15.60
N GLY A 32 10.95 -5.33 -14.42
CA GLY A 32 11.47 -4.78 -13.18
C GLY A 32 12.89 -5.26 -12.93
N HIS A 33 13.64 -4.55 -12.10
CA HIS A 33 14.99 -4.95 -11.70
C HIS A 33 15.06 -5.13 -10.19
N ARG A 34 15.86 -6.09 -9.75
CA ARG A 34 16.04 -6.42 -8.33
C ARG A 34 17.01 -5.43 -7.70
N VAL A 35 16.68 -4.96 -6.51
CA VAL A 35 17.51 -4.09 -5.67
C VAL A 35 17.49 -4.60 -4.23
N PRO A 36 18.41 -4.17 -3.36
CA PRO A 36 18.23 -4.35 -1.92
C PRO A 36 16.86 -3.81 -1.49
N GLY A 37 16.09 -4.60 -0.73
CA GLY A 37 14.72 -4.26 -0.31
C GLY A 37 13.61 -4.87 -1.19
N GLY A 38 13.83 -5.09 -2.49
CA GLY A 38 12.78 -5.67 -3.35
C GLY A 38 13.00 -5.60 -4.87
N ILE A 39 11.90 -5.42 -5.61
CA ILE A 39 11.88 -5.29 -7.08
C ILE A 39 11.29 -3.93 -7.44
N LEU A 40 12.00 -3.16 -8.28
CA LEU A 40 11.51 -1.88 -8.83
C LEU A 40 10.90 -2.09 -10.22
N ILE A 41 9.85 -1.36 -10.55
CA ILE A 41 9.16 -1.45 -11.84
C ILE A 41 9.84 -0.50 -12.85
N GLY A 42 10.38 -1.02 -13.95
CA GLY A 42 11.20 -0.23 -14.87
C GLY A 42 10.46 0.88 -15.64
N ASN A 43 9.25 0.65 -16.16
CA ASN A 43 8.51 1.65 -16.93
C ASN A 43 7.30 2.17 -16.14
N GLY A 44 7.54 3.16 -15.26
CA GLY A 44 6.49 3.76 -14.44
C GLY A 44 5.33 4.37 -15.22
N ALA A 45 5.54 4.90 -16.44
CA ALA A 45 4.48 5.54 -17.22
C ALA A 45 3.53 4.50 -17.85
N ALA A 46 4.08 3.42 -18.40
CA ALA A 46 3.30 2.30 -18.89
C ALA A 46 2.57 1.58 -17.73
N TYR A 47 3.24 1.44 -16.59
CA TYR A 47 2.65 0.93 -15.37
C TYR A 47 1.45 1.78 -14.93
N ASP A 48 1.59 3.10 -14.89
CA ASP A 48 0.50 4.00 -14.49
C ASP A 48 -0.71 3.92 -15.43
N ALA A 49 -0.47 3.90 -16.75
CA ALA A 49 -1.53 3.78 -17.74
C ALA A 49 -2.31 2.46 -17.58
N LEU A 50 -1.59 1.35 -17.37
CA LEU A 50 -2.18 0.05 -17.13
C LEU A 50 -2.93 0.00 -15.79
N ARG A 51 -2.31 0.50 -14.71
CA ARG A 51 -2.85 0.51 -13.35
C ARG A 51 -4.16 1.28 -13.31
N ARG A 52 -4.22 2.48 -13.91
CA ARG A 52 -5.48 3.25 -14.03
C ARG A 52 -6.57 2.46 -14.74
N ARG A 53 -6.23 1.75 -15.82
CA ARG A 53 -7.22 1.03 -16.62
C ARG A 53 -7.74 -0.24 -15.96
N LEU A 54 -6.90 -0.96 -15.21
CA LEU A 54 -7.24 -2.26 -14.65
C LEU A 54 -7.69 -2.21 -13.18
N LEU A 55 -7.22 -1.23 -12.41
CA LEU A 55 -7.34 -1.27 -10.94
C LEU A 55 -8.21 -0.16 -10.35
N THR A 56 -8.83 0.68 -11.16
CA THR A 56 -9.76 1.71 -10.66
C THR A 56 -10.91 1.13 -9.85
N SER A 57 -11.49 0.00 -10.28
CA SER A 57 -12.54 -0.70 -9.53
C SER A 57 -11.99 -1.32 -8.24
N LEU A 58 -10.78 -1.90 -8.28
CA LEU A 58 -10.12 -2.47 -7.11
C LEU A 58 -9.83 -1.40 -6.05
N HIS A 59 -9.29 -0.24 -6.45
CA HIS A 59 -9.09 0.90 -5.55
C HIS A 59 -10.40 1.37 -4.91
N GLY A 60 -11.55 1.16 -5.57
CA GLY A 60 -12.86 1.45 -5.00
C GLY A 60 -13.23 0.51 -3.87
N SER A 61 -13.06 -0.80 -4.08
CA SER A 61 -13.27 -1.80 -3.03
C SER A 61 -12.34 -1.58 -1.84
N ILE A 62 -11.05 -1.31 -2.08
CA ILE A 62 -10.09 -1.04 -1.01
C ILE A 62 -10.44 0.22 -0.24
N ALA A 63 -10.86 1.29 -0.94
CA ALA A 63 -11.30 2.52 -0.29
C ALA A 63 -12.56 2.28 0.56
N ALA A 64 -13.49 1.44 0.11
CA ALA A 64 -14.67 1.08 0.88
C ALA A 64 -14.31 0.28 2.13
N ASP A 65 -13.40 -0.69 2.02
CA ASP A 65 -12.93 -1.46 3.18
C ASP A 65 -12.16 -0.60 4.18
N ALA A 66 -11.31 0.31 3.68
CA ALA A 66 -10.62 1.29 4.51
C ALA A 66 -11.62 2.18 5.26
N ALA A 67 -12.64 2.70 4.57
CA ALA A 67 -13.71 3.50 5.19
C ALA A 67 -14.55 2.72 6.21
N ALA A 68 -14.68 1.39 6.06
CA ALA A 68 -15.40 0.55 7.01
C ALA A 68 -14.64 0.32 8.32
N VAL A 69 -13.33 0.53 8.34
CA VAL A 69 -12.48 0.23 9.51
C VAL A 69 -11.73 1.44 10.07
N ALA A 70 -11.55 2.50 9.27
CA ALA A 70 -10.96 3.76 9.69
C ALA A 70 -12.03 4.74 10.17
N TRP A 71 -11.70 5.49 11.22
CA TRP A 71 -12.53 6.57 11.75
C TRP A 71 -12.07 7.93 11.18
N ASP A 72 -12.91 8.96 11.27
CA ASP A 72 -12.61 10.31 10.76
C ASP A 72 -11.41 10.92 11.52
N GLY A 73 -10.33 11.26 10.83
CA GLY A 73 -9.07 11.69 11.46
C GLY A 73 -8.01 10.59 11.57
N ALA A 74 -8.31 9.34 11.18
CA ALA A 74 -7.37 8.24 11.27
C ALA A 74 -6.12 8.46 10.40
N ARG A 75 -4.95 8.10 10.96
CA ARG A 75 -3.66 8.14 10.25
C ARG A 75 -3.43 6.85 9.50
N VAL A 76 -3.26 6.95 8.18
CA VAL A 76 -3.17 5.82 7.26
C VAL A 76 -1.80 5.78 6.59
N LEU A 77 -1.12 4.64 6.66
CA LEU A 77 0.08 4.36 5.87
C LEU A 77 -0.26 3.43 4.71
N GLU A 78 0.00 3.83 3.47
CA GLU A 78 0.03 2.91 2.33
C GLU A 78 1.47 2.46 2.07
N VAL A 79 1.76 1.16 2.21
CA VAL A 79 3.07 0.59 1.88
C VAL A 79 3.08 -0.01 0.48
N GLY A 80 4.07 0.39 -0.32
CA GLY A 80 4.13 0.13 -1.75
C GLY A 80 3.13 0.96 -2.55
N CYS A 81 3.06 2.27 -2.30
CA CYS A 81 2.04 3.13 -2.90
C CYS A 81 2.17 3.29 -4.44
N GLY A 82 3.34 2.97 -4.99
CA GLY A 82 3.72 3.27 -6.36
C GLY A 82 3.50 4.76 -6.66
N SER A 83 2.84 5.03 -7.78
CA SER A 83 2.47 6.38 -8.23
C SER A 83 1.31 7.06 -7.46
N GLY A 84 0.97 6.56 -6.26
CA GLY A 84 0.09 7.26 -5.31
C GLY A 84 -1.40 7.26 -5.62
N HIS A 85 -1.87 6.59 -6.68
CA HIS A 85 -3.28 6.62 -7.07
C HIS A 85 -4.27 6.16 -5.97
N LEU A 86 -3.93 5.12 -5.21
CA LEU A 86 -4.74 4.69 -4.08
C LEU A 86 -4.63 5.69 -2.92
N SER A 87 -3.43 6.18 -2.61
CA SER A 87 -3.22 7.18 -1.55
C SER A 87 -4.05 8.44 -1.77
N ILE A 88 -4.10 8.92 -3.01
CA ILE A 88 -4.92 10.07 -3.44
C ILE A 88 -6.41 9.76 -3.23
N ARG A 89 -6.86 8.54 -3.57
CA ARG A 89 -8.24 8.13 -3.36
C ARG A 89 -8.61 8.01 -1.88
N LEU A 90 -7.71 7.46 -1.06
CA LEU A 90 -7.90 7.34 0.38
C LEU A 90 -7.95 8.73 1.04
N ALA A 91 -7.09 9.67 0.64
CA ALA A 91 -7.07 11.03 1.17
C ALA A 91 -8.36 11.84 0.86
N ARG A 92 -9.13 11.40 -0.14
CA ARG A 92 -10.45 11.97 -0.45
C ARG A 92 -11.57 11.41 0.41
N LEU A 93 -11.37 10.25 1.06
CA LEU A 93 -12.29 9.79 2.10
C LEU A 93 -12.24 10.79 3.26
N HIS A 94 -13.38 11.01 3.90
CA HIS A 94 -13.48 12.04 4.93
C HIS A 94 -12.49 11.76 6.10
N GLY A 95 -11.65 12.77 6.36
CA GLY A 95 -10.79 12.88 7.54
C GLY A 95 -9.50 12.07 7.54
N LEU A 96 -9.18 11.30 6.50
CA LEU A 96 -7.98 10.45 6.55
C LEU A 96 -6.69 11.25 6.32
N GLU A 97 -5.72 11.11 7.22
CA GLU A 97 -4.34 11.60 7.03
C GLU A 97 -3.53 10.49 6.37
N VAL A 98 -3.26 10.60 5.07
CA VAL A 98 -2.63 9.53 4.28
C VAL A 98 -1.16 9.82 3.99
N ILE A 99 -0.30 8.84 4.31
CA ILE A 99 1.11 8.82 3.95
C ILE A 99 1.34 7.61 3.03
N GLY A 100 1.86 7.83 1.83
CA GLY A 100 2.31 6.78 0.92
C GLY A 100 3.81 6.53 1.05
N LEU A 101 4.21 5.27 1.17
CA LEU A 101 5.60 4.82 1.18
C LEU A 101 5.85 3.85 0.03
N ASP A 102 6.97 4.04 -0.67
CA ASP A 102 7.42 3.12 -1.71
C ASP A 102 8.95 3.02 -1.70
N LEU A 103 9.49 1.87 -2.10
CA LEU A 103 10.92 1.65 -2.17
C LEU A 103 11.55 2.46 -3.31
N ASP A 104 10.81 2.74 -4.38
CA ASP A 104 11.30 3.44 -5.56
C ASP A 104 11.14 4.97 -5.42
N PRO A 105 12.24 5.76 -5.32
CA PRO A 105 12.15 7.22 -5.28
C PRO A 105 11.50 7.82 -6.53
N ALA A 106 11.63 7.18 -7.70
CA ALA A 106 11.00 7.65 -8.93
C ALA A 106 9.47 7.46 -8.91
N MET A 107 8.96 6.44 -8.19
CA MET A 107 7.53 6.29 -7.95
C MET A 107 7.01 7.37 -7.01
N ILE A 108 7.79 7.74 -6.00
CA ILE A 108 7.44 8.82 -5.07
C ILE A 108 7.37 10.18 -5.77
N GLU A 109 8.30 10.47 -6.68
CA GLU A 109 8.24 11.68 -7.49
C GLU A 109 6.96 11.73 -8.34
N ARG A 110 6.61 10.62 -8.98
CA ARG A 110 5.34 10.48 -9.74
C ARG A 110 4.11 10.62 -8.84
N ALA A 111 4.15 10.05 -7.65
CA ALA A 111 3.06 10.11 -6.69
C ALA A 111 2.76 11.55 -6.26
N ARG A 112 3.80 12.33 -5.96
CA ARG A 112 3.70 13.77 -5.67
C ARG A 112 3.09 14.53 -6.85
N ALA A 113 3.64 14.34 -8.06
CA ALA A 113 3.11 15.00 -9.25
C ALA A 113 1.64 14.64 -9.57
N ASN A 114 1.24 13.39 -9.32
CA ASN A 114 -0.16 12.96 -9.47
C ASN A 114 -1.07 13.58 -8.40
N ALA A 115 -0.59 13.70 -7.16
CA ALA A 115 -1.34 14.30 -6.07
C ALA A 115 -1.52 15.80 -6.30
N ASP A 116 -0.49 16.52 -6.74
CA ASP A 116 -0.55 17.95 -7.10
C ASP A 116 -1.60 18.22 -8.18
N ARG A 117 -1.71 17.33 -9.18
CA ARG A 117 -2.74 17.40 -10.23
C ARG A 117 -4.14 17.04 -9.75
N ALA A 118 -4.24 16.32 -8.64
CA ALA A 118 -5.47 15.79 -8.09
C ALA A 118 -6.03 16.63 -6.92
N VAL A 119 -5.33 17.71 -6.53
CA VAL A 119 -5.77 18.64 -5.49
C VAL A 119 -7.16 19.15 -5.84
N ASP A 120 -8.12 18.84 -4.97
CA ASP A 120 -9.48 19.33 -5.07
C ASP A 120 -9.68 20.58 -4.19
N SER A 121 -10.89 21.16 -4.25
CA SER A 121 -11.27 22.34 -3.49
C SER A 121 -11.20 22.17 -1.96
N HIS A 122 -11.01 20.95 -1.45
CA HIS A 122 -10.90 20.66 -0.02
C HIS A 122 -9.45 20.64 0.48
N GLY A 123 -8.46 20.81 -0.41
CA GLY A 123 -7.05 21.00 -0.04
C GLY A 123 -6.38 19.78 0.62
N ARG A 124 -7.03 18.62 0.62
CA ARG A 124 -6.49 17.39 1.22
C ARG A 124 -5.65 16.64 0.21
N SER A 125 -4.36 16.57 0.46
CA SER A 125 -3.40 15.85 -0.38
C SER A 125 -2.60 14.86 0.48
N PRO A 126 -2.42 13.60 0.02
CA PRO A 126 -1.52 12.68 0.71
C PRO A 126 -0.07 13.17 0.66
N SER A 127 0.73 12.75 1.63
CA SER A 127 2.19 12.94 1.59
C SER A 127 2.89 11.65 1.17
N PHE A 128 4.12 11.75 0.65
CA PHE A 128 4.85 10.60 0.11
C PHE A 128 6.31 10.59 0.53
N ILE A 129 6.81 9.42 0.91
CA ILE A 129 8.19 9.17 1.33
C ILE A 129 8.76 7.92 0.67
N ALA A 130 10.04 7.98 0.28
CA ALA A 130 10.76 6.80 -0.17
C ALA A 130 11.28 6.01 1.03
N GLY A 131 11.11 4.69 1.04
CA GLY A 131 11.59 3.85 2.14
C GLY A 131 11.33 2.37 1.94
N ASP A 132 12.02 1.54 2.72
CA ASP A 132 11.81 0.09 2.76
C ASP A 132 10.75 -0.26 3.82
N VAL A 133 9.80 -1.10 3.46
CA VAL A 133 8.77 -1.60 4.39
C VAL A 133 9.38 -2.48 5.49
N ALA A 134 10.54 -3.09 5.26
CA ALA A 134 11.29 -3.84 6.27
C ALA A 134 12.07 -2.93 7.26
N SER A 135 12.05 -1.60 7.06
CA SER A 135 12.68 -0.62 7.95
C SER A 135 11.93 0.72 7.87
N LEU A 136 10.73 0.77 8.43
CA LEU A 136 9.83 1.91 8.31
C LEU A 136 10.34 3.13 9.10
N PRO A 137 10.44 4.33 8.49
CA PRO A 137 10.99 5.53 9.12
C PRO A 137 9.97 6.24 10.04
N PHE A 138 9.20 5.47 10.82
CA PHE A 138 8.14 5.97 11.68
C PHE A 138 8.28 5.43 13.11
N PRO A 139 7.90 6.22 14.14
CA PRO A 139 7.84 5.73 15.52
C PRO A 139 6.83 4.60 15.73
N ASN A 140 6.94 3.91 16.86
CA ASN A 140 5.99 2.88 17.28
C ASN A 140 4.59 3.49 17.47
N GLY A 141 3.53 2.80 17.04
CA GLY A 141 2.15 3.27 17.28
C GLY A 141 1.77 4.58 16.58
N SER A 142 2.38 4.85 15.42
CA SER A 142 2.14 6.06 14.64
C SER A 142 0.86 6.03 13.78
N PHE A 143 0.36 4.84 13.44
CA PHE A 143 -0.75 4.68 12.48
C PHE A 143 -1.93 3.89 13.05
N ASP A 144 -3.12 4.29 12.63
CA ASP A 144 -4.39 3.61 12.93
C ASP A 144 -4.67 2.50 11.91
N LEU A 145 -4.26 2.72 10.66
CA LEU A 145 -4.46 1.79 9.55
C LEU A 145 -3.20 1.71 8.69
N VAL A 146 -2.79 0.49 8.34
CA VAL A 146 -1.80 0.23 7.29
C VAL A 146 -2.49 -0.49 6.13
N VAL A 147 -2.31 0.02 4.92
CA VAL A 147 -2.86 -0.58 3.69
C VAL A 147 -1.71 -1.00 2.78
N SER A 148 -1.83 -2.14 2.13
CA SER A 148 -0.95 -2.51 1.01
C SER A 148 -1.74 -3.18 -0.09
N THR A 149 -1.42 -2.86 -1.34
CA THR A 149 -2.10 -3.39 -2.52
C THR A 149 -1.08 -3.79 -3.58
N LEU A 150 -1.02 -5.09 -3.90
CA LEU A 150 -0.21 -5.64 -4.99
C LEU A 150 1.26 -5.21 -4.89
N SER A 151 1.83 -5.30 -3.69
CA SER A 151 3.20 -4.90 -3.38
C SER A 151 3.98 -5.98 -2.61
N MET A 152 3.32 -6.75 -1.74
CA MET A 152 3.96 -7.75 -0.87
C MET A 152 4.70 -8.86 -1.61
N HIS A 153 4.31 -9.16 -2.85
CA HIS A 153 5.03 -10.10 -3.70
C HIS A 153 6.38 -9.56 -4.22
N HIS A 154 6.66 -8.26 -4.05
CA HIS A 154 7.96 -7.64 -4.36
C HIS A 154 8.85 -7.43 -3.14
N TRP A 155 8.34 -7.63 -1.91
CA TRP A 155 9.12 -7.43 -0.69
C TRP A 155 10.18 -8.52 -0.54
N SER A 156 11.40 -8.11 -0.22
CA SER A 156 12.53 -9.03 -0.03
C SER A 156 12.45 -9.81 1.29
N ASP A 157 11.99 -9.18 2.37
CA ASP A 157 11.84 -9.78 3.71
C ASP A 157 10.43 -9.51 4.26
N VAL A 158 9.49 -10.43 3.96
CA VAL A 158 8.11 -10.32 4.44
C VAL A 158 7.99 -10.43 5.96
N PRO A 159 8.67 -11.35 6.66
CA PRO A 159 8.68 -11.37 8.12
C PRO A 159 9.09 -10.02 8.74
N ALA A 160 10.20 -9.43 8.29
CA ALA A 160 10.63 -8.12 8.78
C ALA A 160 9.62 -7.01 8.45
N ALA A 161 9.08 -7.00 7.23
CA ALA A 161 8.04 -6.05 6.83
C ALA A 161 6.78 -6.16 7.71
N LEU A 162 6.30 -7.36 8.00
CA LEU A 162 5.15 -7.57 8.88
C LEU A 162 5.43 -7.17 10.33
N ALA A 163 6.66 -7.38 10.81
CA ALA A 163 7.10 -6.91 12.13
C ALA A 163 7.10 -5.38 12.20
N GLU A 164 7.62 -4.69 11.18
CA GLU A 164 7.61 -3.23 11.09
C GLU A 164 6.20 -2.67 10.99
N ILE A 165 5.33 -3.27 10.16
CA ILE A 165 3.90 -2.91 10.08
C ILE A 165 3.24 -3.05 11.47
N GLY A 166 3.51 -4.16 12.17
CA GLY A 166 3.03 -4.37 13.53
C GLY A 166 3.55 -3.34 14.53
N ARG A 167 4.82 -2.93 14.41
CA ARG A 167 5.48 -1.94 15.26
C ARG A 167 4.86 -0.54 15.09
N VAL A 168 4.68 -0.09 13.85
CA VAL A 168 4.16 1.27 13.56
C VAL A 168 2.66 1.39 13.79
N LEU A 169 1.92 0.28 13.86
CA LEU A 169 0.51 0.28 14.22
C LEU A 169 0.27 0.56 15.70
N ARG A 170 -0.77 1.34 15.98
CA ARG A 170 -1.34 1.49 17.32
C ARG A 170 -1.88 0.15 17.83
N THR A 171 -2.11 0.04 19.14
CA THR A 171 -2.60 -1.20 19.77
C THR A 171 -3.91 -1.70 19.16
N ASP A 172 -4.83 -0.80 18.84
CA ASP A 172 -6.11 -1.10 18.18
C ASP A 172 -6.06 -0.90 16.65
N GLY A 173 -4.85 -0.71 16.12
CA GLY A 173 -4.62 -0.49 14.71
C GLY A 173 -4.88 -1.74 13.87
N ARG A 174 -5.22 -1.52 12.60
CA ARG A 174 -5.55 -2.59 11.65
C ARG A 174 -4.63 -2.55 10.44
N THR A 175 -4.45 -3.70 9.81
CA THR A 175 -3.81 -3.78 8.49
C THR A 175 -4.75 -4.41 7.47
N LEU A 176 -4.80 -3.83 6.27
CA LEU A 176 -5.46 -4.38 5.09
C LEU A 176 -4.41 -4.68 4.01
N ILE A 177 -4.15 -5.96 3.74
CA ILE A 177 -3.24 -6.39 2.66
C ILE A 177 -4.05 -7.07 1.56
N TRP A 178 -4.00 -6.50 0.37
CA TRP A 178 -4.59 -7.01 -0.86
C TRP A 178 -3.48 -7.48 -1.79
N ASP A 179 -3.18 -8.77 -1.81
CA ASP A 179 -2.06 -9.29 -2.60
C ASP A 179 -2.34 -10.66 -3.24
N LEU A 180 -1.40 -11.14 -4.06
CA LEU A 180 -1.48 -12.36 -4.86
C LEU A 180 -0.65 -13.51 -4.28
N ARG A 181 0.08 -13.27 -3.19
CA ARG A 181 0.99 -14.27 -2.61
C ARG A 181 0.20 -15.46 -2.07
N PRO A 182 0.40 -16.69 -2.60
CA PRO A 182 -0.27 -17.87 -2.06
C PRO A 182 0.31 -18.26 -0.69
N GLY A 183 -0.49 -18.93 0.14
CA GLY A 183 -0.01 -19.64 1.35
C GLY A 183 0.02 -18.85 2.67
N LEU A 184 -0.52 -17.63 2.72
CA LEU A 184 -0.67 -16.86 3.97
C LEU A 184 -2.10 -16.93 4.53
N PRO A 185 -2.29 -16.85 5.87
CA PRO A 185 -3.62 -16.83 6.49
C PRO A 185 -4.43 -15.60 6.03
N ARG A 186 -5.72 -15.80 5.71
CA ARG A 186 -6.66 -14.71 5.33
C ARG A 186 -6.94 -13.74 6.48
N HIS A 187 -6.83 -14.21 7.71
CA HIS A 187 -6.98 -13.40 8.92
C HIS A 187 -5.96 -13.86 9.95
N GLY A 188 -5.46 -12.94 10.77
CA GLY A 188 -4.49 -13.26 11.81
C GLY A 188 -4.21 -12.10 12.76
N HIS A 189 -3.25 -12.31 13.64
CA HIS A 189 -2.67 -11.24 14.46
C HIS A 189 -1.28 -10.93 13.91
N LEU A 190 -0.92 -9.65 13.89
CA LEU A 190 0.47 -9.28 13.62
C LEU A 190 1.35 -9.72 14.79
N PRO A 191 2.62 -10.06 14.53
CA PRO A 191 3.58 -10.25 15.62
C PRO A 191 3.57 -9.01 16.52
N GLY A 192 3.66 -9.25 17.84
CA GLY A 192 3.83 -8.19 18.82
C GLY A 192 5.08 -7.36 18.51
N PRO A 193 5.20 -6.14 19.06
CA PRO A 193 6.43 -5.37 18.89
C PRO A 193 7.59 -6.21 19.44
N VAL A 194 8.65 -6.37 18.63
CA VAL A 194 9.90 -6.95 19.09
C VAL A 194 10.48 -5.94 20.08
N VAL A 195 10.43 -6.29 21.37
CA VAL A 195 10.94 -5.46 22.47
C VAL A 195 12.44 -5.63 22.58
#